data_AF-A0A401P6Z4-F1
#
_entry.id   AF-A0A401P6Z4-F1
#
_cell.length_a   1.000
_cell.length_b   1.000
_cell.length_c   1.000
_cell.angle_alpha   90.00
_cell.angle_beta   90.00
_cell.angle_gamma   90.00
#
_symmetry.space_group_name_H-M   'P 1'
#
loop_
_entity.id
_entity.type
_entity.pdbx_description
1 polymer ?
#
loop_
_entity_poly.entity_id
_entity_poly.type
_entity_poly.pdbx_seq_one_letter_code
_entity_poly.pdbx_strand_id
1 'polypeptide(L)'
;GSTLDAKYDALLTSNIVPMYPAFKRVWNYFHKVMVKKLATERNGINVISGPVFDYDYDGLYDTIDKVKRQVDGSIPVPTHYYSIITSCLDSTQPVDKCDGQLTASSFILPHRPDNDESCNSNDDESKWVEDLMKLHTARVRDIEHLTGLDFYRKTSRAYPEILSLKTFLQTFESEI
;
A
#
# COMPACT_ATOMS: atom_id res chain seq x y z
N GLY A 1 4.90 22.46 14.93
CA GLY A 1 5.28 21.47 15.95
C GLY A 1 6.74 21.15 15.80
N SER A 2 7.45 20.83 16.88
CA SER A 2 8.82 20.35 16.76
C SER A 2 8.83 18.99 16.06
N THR A 3 9.92 18.63 15.39
CA THR A 3 10.06 17.34 14.70
C THR A 3 10.02 16.14 15.65
N LEU A 4 10.20 16.34 16.96
CA LEU A 4 10.03 15.32 17.99
C LEU A 4 8.56 15.10 18.33
N ASP A 5 7.77 16.16 18.47
CA ASP A 5 6.33 16.05 18.78
C ASP A 5 5.60 15.26 17.69
N ALA A 6 5.92 15.54 16.42
CA ALA A 6 5.36 14.82 15.27
C ALA A 6 5.73 13.32 15.23
N LYS A 7 6.85 12.90 15.85
CA LYS A 7 7.19 11.47 15.96
C LYS A 7 6.33 10.76 17.00
N TYR A 8 5.96 11.45 18.09
CA TYR A 8 5.10 10.87 19.12
C TYR A 8 3.67 10.65 18.62
N ASP A 9 3.19 11.53 17.74
CA ASP A 9 1.89 11.36 17.07
C ASP A 9 1.79 10.02 16.31
N ALA A 10 2.92 9.49 15.82
CA ALA A 10 2.97 8.20 15.13
C ALA A 10 3.08 6.97 16.05
N LEU A 11 3.41 7.16 17.34
CA LEU A 11 3.61 6.09 18.33
C LEU A 11 2.34 5.72 19.11
N LEU A 12 1.18 6.13 18.62
CA LEU A 12 -0.13 5.84 19.22
C LEU A 12 -0.58 4.42 18.94
N THR A 13 -1.31 3.80 19.88
CA THR A 13 -1.89 2.46 19.70
C THR A 13 -2.90 2.39 18.56
N SER A 14 -3.56 3.52 18.25
CA SER A 14 -4.45 3.65 17.10
C SER A 14 -3.75 3.60 15.73
N ASN A 15 -2.41 3.63 15.71
CA ASN A 15 -1.59 3.53 14.51
C ASN A 15 -0.80 2.20 14.44
N ILE A 16 -1.15 1.22 15.29
CA ILE A 16 -0.52 -0.11 15.34
C ILE A 16 -1.45 -1.13 14.68
N VAL A 17 -0.85 -2.03 13.90
CA VAL A 17 -1.52 -3.15 13.24
C VAL A 17 -0.71 -4.43 13.45
N PRO A 18 -1.36 -5.61 13.58
CA PRO A 18 -0.65 -6.86 13.83
C PRO A 18 0.10 -7.34 12.57
N MET A 19 1.43 -7.46 12.67
CA MET A 19 2.28 -7.89 11.56
C MET A 19 3.18 -9.06 11.94
N TYR A 20 3.23 -10.11 11.10
CA TYR A 20 4.19 -11.19 11.22
C TYR A 20 5.63 -10.65 11.10
N PRO A 21 6.61 -11.19 11.85
CA PRO A 21 8.00 -10.75 11.77
C PRO A 21 8.60 -10.82 10.36
N ALA A 22 8.27 -11.85 9.58
CA ALA A 22 8.70 -11.97 8.19
C ALA A 22 8.17 -10.83 7.32
N PHE A 23 6.87 -10.54 7.42
CA PHE A 23 6.23 -9.43 6.70
C PHE A 23 6.76 -8.05 7.12
N LYS A 24 7.12 -7.87 8.41
CA LYS A 24 7.72 -6.60 8.87
C LYS A 24 9.01 -6.25 8.12
N ARG A 25 9.76 -7.22 7.57
CA ARG A 25 10.94 -6.94 6.73
C ARG A 25 10.54 -6.22 5.45
N VAL A 26 9.54 -6.73 4.75
CA VAL A 26 8.92 -6.12 3.56
C VAL A 26 8.39 -4.72 3.88
N TRP A 27 7.57 -4.62 4.93
CA TRP A 27 6.92 -3.36 5.32
C TRP A 27 7.91 -2.26 5.73
N ASN A 28 8.97 -2.63 6.46
CA ASN A 28 10.02 -1.70 6.86
C ASN A 28 10.82 -1.21 5.66
N TYR A 29 11.19 -2.11 4.73
CA TYR A 29 11.91 -1.73 3.52
C TYR A 29 11.07 -0.76 2.67
N PHE A 30 9.79 -1.08 2.47
CA PHE A 30 8.85 -0.22 1.76
C PHE A 30 8.83 1.21 2.32
N HIS A 31 8.57 1.38 3.63
CA HIS A 31 8.45 2.71 4.22
C HIS A 31 9.79 3.44 4.37
N LYS A 32 10.88 2.74 4.70
CA LYS A 32 12.18 3.39 4.95
C LYS A 32 12.95 3.71 3.68
N VAL A 33 12.79 2.89 2.65
CA VAL A 33 13.56 2.97 1.41
C VAL A 33 12.68 3.43 0.26
N MET A 34 11.66 2.65 -0.12
CA MET A 34 10.89 2.89 -1.34
C MET A 34 10.07 4.18 -1.27
N VAL A 35 9.32 4.42 -0.19
CA VAL A 35 8.52 5.64 -0.01
C VAL A 35 9.41 6.89 -0.10
N LYS A 36 10.60 6.86 0.50
CA LYS A 36 11.54 7.99 0.45
C LYS A 36 12.08 8.20 -0.98
N LYS A 37 12.47 7.12 -1.65
CA LYS A 37 12.94 7.14 -3.04
C LYS A 37 11.88 7.74 -3.97
N LEU A 38 10.66 7.20 -3.94
CA LEU A 38 9.53 7.66 -4.74
C LEU A 38 9.14 9.12 -4.45
N ALA A 39 9.14 9.53 -3.19
CA ALA A 39 8.89 10.93 -2.82
C ALA A 39 9.93 11.89 -3.42
N THR A 40 11.18 11.43 -3.56
CA THR A 40 12.27 12.24 -4.13
C THR A 40 12.17 12.29 -5.65
N GLU A 41 11.92 11.15 -6.28
CA GLU A 41 11.81 11.02 -7.75
C GLU A 41 10.58 11.71 -8.32
N ARG A 42 9.47 11.75 -7.58
CA ARG A 42 8.17 12.26 -8.06
C ARG A 42 7.76 13.61 -7.48
N ASN A 43 8.70 14.33 -6.85
CA ASN A 43 8.47 15.64 -6.24
C ASN A 43 7.31 15.63 -5.22
N GLY A 44 7.31 14.60 -4.37
CA GLY A 44 6.27 14.36 -3.37
C GLY A 44 5.24 13.33 -3.81
N ILE A 45 4.76 12.56 -2.83
CA ILE A 45 3.77 11.51 -3.01
C ILE A 45 2.72 11.57 -1.90
N ASN A 46 1.52 11.10 -2.20
CA ASN A 46 0.51 10.79 -1.21
C ASN A 46 0.46 9.27 -1.02
N VAL A 47 0.52 8.80 0.22
CA VAL A 47 0.50 7.38 0.55
C VAL A 47 -0.71 7.10 1.42
N ILE A 48 -1.53 6.13 1.01
CA ILE A 48 -2.65 5.61 1.79
C ILE A 48 -2.41 4.12 1.96
N SER A 49 -2.37 3.65 3.21
CA SER A 49 -2.11 2.24 3.51
C SER A 49 -3.09 1.73 4.54
N GLY A 50 -3.38 0.42 4.52
CA GLY A 50 -4.31 -0.18 5.46
C GLY A 50 -4.38 -1.71 5.38
N PRO A 51 -5.11 -2.34 6.30
CA PRO A 51 -5.31 -3.78 6.30
C PRO A 51 -6.37 -4.22 5.28
N VAL A 52 -6.28 -5.49 4.87
CA VAL A 52 -7.29 -6.19 4.06
C VAL A 52 -7.67 -7.50 4.76
N PHE A 53 -8.97 -7.79 4.81
CA PHE A 53 -9.53 -9.03 5.35
C PHE A 53 -10.33 -9.72 4.24
N ASP A 54 -9.78 -10.82 3.71
CA ASP A 54 -10.35 -11.66 2.64
C ASP A 54 -9.97 -13.13 2.92
N TYR A 55 -10.66 -13.75 3.87
CA TYR A 55 -10.43 -15.10 4.41
C TYR A 55 -11.18 -16.20 3.64
N ASP A 56 -12.11 -15.82 2.77
CA ASP A 56 -12.75 -16.73 1.82
C ASP A 56 -12.23 -16.58 0.39
N TYR A 57 -11.34 -15.62 0.15
CA TYR A 57 -10.56 -15.44 -1.08
C TYR A 57 -11.45 -15.09 -2.28
N ASP A 58 -12.55 -14.38 -2.05
CA ASP A 58 -13.50 -13.97 -3.10
C ASP A 58 -13.15 -12.62 -3.73
N GLY A 59 -12.12 -11.93 -3.21
CA GLY A 59 -11.67 -10.63 -3.69
C GLY A 59 -12.53 -9.46 -3.21
N LEU A 60 -13.42 -9.68 -2.24
CA LEU A 60 -14.26 -8.68 -1.60
C LEU A 60 -13.90 -8.54 -0.12
N TYR A 61 -14.33 -7.43 0.49
CA TYR A 61 -14.12 -7.24 1.91
C TYR A 61 -14.96 -8.23 2.74
N ASP A 62 -14.32 -8.82 3.75
CA ASP A 62 -14.99 -9.68 4.69
C ASP A 62 -15.87 -8.94 5.70
N THR A 63 -16.95 -9.60 6.11
CA THR A 63 -17.65 -9.28 7.36
C THR A 63 -16.90 -9.86 8.56
N ILE A 64 -17.13 -9.31 9.75
CA ILE A 64 -16.38 -9.69 10.98
C ILE A 64 -16.47 -11.19 11.28
N ASP A 65 -17.59 -11.83 10.96
CA ASP A 65 -17.82 -13.27 11.17
C ASP A 65 -16.96 -14.17 10.27
N LYS A 66 -16.49 -13.68 9.12
CA LYS A 66 -15.60 -14.43 8.23
C LYS A 66 -14.14 -14.42 8.69
N VAL A 67 -13.75 -13.52 9.61
CA VAL A 67 -12.36 -13.38 10.06
C VAL A 67 -11.92 -14.57 10.90
N LYS A 68 -10.98 -15.37 10.39
CA LYS A 68 -10.59 -16.66 11.01
C LYS A 68 -9.41 -16.58 11.98
N ARG A 69 -8.60 -15.51 11.96
CA ARG A 69 -7.40 -15.40 12.81
C ARG A 69 -7.39 -14.11 13.61
N GLN A 70 -7.06 -14.25 14.88
CA GLN A 70 -6.97 -13.15 15.84
C GLN A 70 -5.72 -13.30 16.71
N VAL A 71 -5.10 -12.18 17.09
CA VAL A 71 -4.12 -12.12 18.17
C VAL A 71 -4.89 -12.00 19.49
N ASP A 72 -4.53 -12.84 20.46
CA ASP A 72 -5.12 -12.89 21.80
C ASP A 72 -6.67 -12.93 21.80
N GLY A 73 -7.26 -13.54 20.77
CA GLY A 73 -8.71 -13.75 20.63
C GLY A 73 -9.54 -12.47 20.41
N SER A 74 -8.92 -11.33 20.12
CA SER A 74 -9.65 -10.06 20.00
C SER A 74 -9.16 -9.14 18.87
N ILE A 75 -7.90 -9.26 18.44
CA ILE A 75 -7.34 -8.37 17.42
C ILE A 75 -7.31 -9.13 16.09
N PRO A 76 -8.13 -8.76 15.09
CA PRO A 76 -8.18 -9.47 13.82
C PRO A 76 -6.86 -9.33 13.05
N VAL A 77 -6.35 -10.44 12.52
CA VAL A 77 -5.13 -10.46 11.71
C VAL A 77 -5.49 -10.22 10.25
N PRO A 78 -4.93 -9.21 9.56
CA PRO A 78 -5.18 -8.99 8.14
C PRO A 78 -4.65 -10.15 7.29
N THR A 79 -5.31 -10.43 6.18
CA THR A 79 -4.83 -11.37 5.15
C THR A 79 -3.79 -10.71 4.24
N HIS A 80 -3.96 -9.42 3.97
CA HIS A 80 -3.05 -8.60 3.19
C HIS A 80 -2.94 -7.21 3.80
N TYR A 81 -1.94 -6.45 3.36
CA TYR A 81 -1.85 -5.01 3.57
C TYR A 81 -1.80 -4.30 2.22
N TYR A 82 -2.62 -3.28 2.05
CA TYR A 82 -2.61 -2.49 0.83
C TYR A 82 -1.80 -1.20 1.02
N SER A 83 -1.28 -0.69 -0.09
CA SER A 83 -0.76 0.68 -0.16
C SER A 83 -1.06 1.29 -1.54
N ILE A 84 -1.59 2.51 -1.55
CA ILE A 84 -1.83 3.32 -2.75
C ILE A 84 -0.86 4.50 -2.69
N ILE A 85 -0.03 4.64 -3.72
CA ILE A 85 0.91 5.75 -3.87
C ILE A 85 0.42 6.61 -5.03
N THR A 86 0.06 7.85 -4.72
CA THR A 86 -0.39 8.83 -5.72
C THR A 86 0.68 9.91 -5.92
N SER A 87 0.89 10.31 -7.15
CA SER A 87 1.78 11.40 -7.55
C SER A 87 1.19 12.19 -8.71
N CYS A 88 1.77 13.35 -9.01
CA CYS A 88 1.52 14.01 -10.29
C CYS A 88 2.25 13.26 -11.42
N LEU A 89 1.64 13.15 -12.60
CA LEU A 89 2.32 12.61 -13.79
C LEU A 89 3.52 13.49 -14.18
N ASP A 90 3.32 14.81 -14.06
CA ASP A 90 4.37 15.81 -14.25
C ASP A 90 5.17 15.95 -12.94
N SER A 91 6.38 15.40 -12.92
CA SER A 91 7.26 15.44 -11.75
C SER A 91 7.79 16.85 -11.42
N THR A 92 7.51 17.87 -12.25
CA THR A 92 7.82 19.26 -11.90
C THR A 92 6.81 19.84 -10.90
N GLN A 93 5.64 19.22 -10.77
CA GLN A 93 4.57 19.64 -9.87
C GLN A 93 4.47 18.71 -8.67
N PRO A 94 4.31 19.25 -7.45
CA PRO A 94 4.09 18.40 -6.28
C PRO A 94 2.66 17.87 -6.25
N VAL A 95 2.48 16.70 -5.63
CA VAL A 95 1.18 15.99 -5.60
C VAL A 95 0.04 16.81 -4.98
N ASP A 96 0.34 17.72 -4.04
CA ASP A 96 -0.64 18.59 -3.37
C ASP A 96 -1.11 19.77 -4.25
N LYS A 97 -0.41 20.06 -5.35
CA LYS A 97 -0.71 21.15 -6.30
C LYS A 97 -0.66 20.66 -7.75
N CYS A 98 -1.05 19.41 -7.98
CA CYS A 98 -1.03 18.83 -9.32
C CYS A 98 -2.19 19.34 -10.17
N ASP A 99 -1.88 20.23 -11.12
CA ASP A 99 -2.84 20.75 -12.11
C ASP A 99 -2.98 19.78 -13.32
N GLY A 100 -2.05 18.84 -13.49
CA GLY A 100 -2.06 17.80 -14.51
C GLY A 100 -2.71 16.46 -14.10
N GLN A 101 -2.48 15.43 -14.89
CA GLN A 101 -2.98 14.08 -14.62
C GLN A 101 -2.31 13.48 -13.36
N LEU A 102 -3.10 12.80 -12.53
CA LEU A 102 -2.57 12.01 -11.41
C LEU A 102 -2.14 10.63 -11.90
N THR A 103 -1.12 10.07 -11.25
CA THR A 103 -0.70 8.68 -11.40
C THR A 103 -0.83 7.95 -10.08
N ALA A 104 -1.24 6.69 -10.14
CA ALA A 104 -1.36 5.83 -8.98
C ALA A 104 -0.60 4.52 -9.22
N SER A 105 0.21 4.13 -8.24
CA SER A 105 0.82 2.81 -8.15
C SER A 105 0.38 2.19 -6.84
N SER A 106 -0.23 1.00 -6.90
CA SER A 106 -0.83 0.38 -5.73
C SER A 106 -0.39 -1.06 -5.56
N PHE A 107 -0.41 -1.54 -4.32
CA PHE A 107 0.06 -2.86 -3.94
C PHE A 107 -0.94 -3.52 -3.00
N ILE A 108 -1.12 -4.84 -3.12
CA ILE A 108 -1.84 -5.68 -2.15
C ILE A 108 -0.87 -6.77 -1.70
N LEU A 109 -0.19 -6.55 -0.58
CA LEU A 109 0.91 -7.40 -0.14
C LEU A 109 0.41 -8.53 0.77
N PRO A 110 0.73 -9.81 0.49
CA PRO A 110 0.28 -10.93 1.29
C PRO A 110 0.90 -10.92 2.69
N HIS A 111 0.06 -10.98 3.71
CA HIS A 111 0.49 -10.95 5.10
C HIS A 111 0.82 -12.37 5.60
N ARG A 112 2.06 -12.81 5.34
CA ARG A 112 2.52 -14.18 5.60
C ARG A 112 3.51 -14.31 6.78
N PRO A 113 3.57 -15.48 7.44
CA PRO A 113 4.51 -15.75 8.52
C PRO A 113 5.95 -16.02 8.04
N ASP A 114 6.13 -16.30 6.76
CA ASP A 114 7.39 -16.56 6.06
C ASP A 114 7.47 -15.74 4.76
N ASN A 115 8.64 -15.70 4.13
CA ASN A 115 8.90 -15.03 2.85
C ASN A 115 9.28 -16.04 1.75
N ASP A 116 8.78 -17.27 1.81
CA ASP A 116 9.19 -18.36 0.91
C ASP A 116 8.82 -18.12 -0.56
N GLU A 117 7.94 -17.16 -0.83
CA GLU A 117 7.65 -16.66 -2.18
C GLU A 117 8.85 -15.97 -2.83
N SER A 118 9.72 -15.38 -2.02
CA SER A 118 10.98 -14.79 -2.45
C SER A 118 12.13 -15.74 -2.15
N CYS A 119 12.55 -16.54 -3.13
CA CYS A 119 13.57 -17.59 -2.94
C CYS A 119 14.91 -17.08 -2.37
N ASN A 120 15.22 -15.80 -2.55
CA ASN A 120 16.39 -15.11 -2.02
C ASN A 120 16.08 -14.28 -0.76
N SER A 121 15.02 -14.58 -0.01
CA SER A 121 14.61 -13.83 1.18
C SER A 121 15.65 -13.81 2.32
N ASN A 122 16.66 -14.67 2.27
CA ASN A 122 17.79 -14.68 3.20
C ASN A 122 18.82 -13.58 2.92
N ASP A 123 18.78 -13.00 1.71
CA ASP A 123 19.61 -11.86 1.35
C ASP A 123 19.05 -10.54 1.92
N ASP A 124 19.82 -9.47 1.71
CA ASP A 124 19.39 -8.10 1.98
C ASP A 124 18.08 -7.76 1.25
N GLU A 125 17.19 -7.05 1.94
CA GLU A 125 15.85 -6.69 1.43
C GLU A 125 15.89 -5.97 0.08
N SER A 126 16.97 -5.23 -0.22
CA SER A 126 17.13 -4.55 -1.51
C SER A 126 17.19 -5.47 -2.73
N LYS A 127 17.45 -6.77 -2.54
CA LYS A 127 17.58 -7.73 -3.64
C LYS A 127 16.30 -8.45 -4.01
N TRP A 128 15.22 -8.30 -3.23
CA TRP A 128 14.03 -9.12 -3.39
C TRP A 128 12.72 -8.44 -3.04
N VAL A 129 12.72 -7.44 -2.15
CA VAL A 129 11.47 -6.80 -1.73
C VAL A 129 10.83 -6.02 -2.87
N GLU A 130 11.61 -5.29 -3.68
CA GLU A 130 11.05 -4.55 -4.82
C GLU A 130 10.38 -5.51 -5.82
N ASP A 131 11.01 -6.65 -6.11
CA ASP A 131 10.46 -7.66 -7.04
C ASP A 131 9.17 -8.29 -6.50
N LEU A 132 9.14 -8.64 -5.20
CA LEU A 132 7.91 -9.10 -4.54
C LEU A 132 6.80 -8.05 -4.64
N MET A 133 7.10 -6.78 -4.37
CA MET A 133 6.10 -5.71 -4.45
C MET A 133 5.62 -5.50 -5.88
N LYS A 134 6.51 -5.54 -6.88
CA LYS A 134 6.15 -5.44 -8.30
C LYS A 134 5.21 -6.57 -8.72
N LEU A 135 5.43 -7.79 -8.24
CA LEU A 135 4.55 -8.94 -8.48
C LEU A 135 3.15 -8.73 -7.89
N HIS A 136 3.06 -8.10 -6.72
CA HIS A 136 1.81 -7.81 -6.01
C HIS A 136 1.24 -6.41 -6.29
N THR A 137 1.55 -5.86 -7.47
CA THR A 137 0.94 -4.62 -7.96
C THR A 137 -0.56 -4.85 -8.22
N ALA A 138 -1.37 -3.83 -7.94
CA ALA A 138 -2.82 -3.90 -8.04
C ALA A 138 -3.41 -2.60 -8.56
N ARG A 139 -4.63 -2.67 -9.06
CA ARG A 139 -5.41 -1.46 -9.36
C ARG A 139 -5.93 -0.89 -8.05
N VAL A 140 -6.15 0.43 -8.00
CA VAL A 140 -6.86 1.04 -6.87
C VAL A 140 -8.24 0.37 -6.72
N ARG A 141 -8.86 0.01 -7.84
CA ARG A 141 -10.18 -0.62 -7.82
C ARG A 141 -10.21 -2.00 -7.15
N ASP A 142 -9.11 -2.75 -7.21
CA ASP A 142 -8.99 -4.04 -6.50
C ASP A 142 -8.98 -3.81 -4.98
N ILE A 143 -8.25 -2.78 -4.53
CA ILE A 143 -8.21 -2.37 -3.13
C ILE A 143 -9.61 -1.91 -2.66
N GLU A 144 -10.35 -1.17 -3.49
CA GLU A 144 -11.72 -0.76 -3.13
C GLU A 144 -12.67 -1.95 -2.95
N HIS A 145 -12.56 -3.00 -3.77
CA HIS A 145 -13.33 -4.22 -3.57
C HIS A 145 -12.97 -4.90 -2.25
N LEU A 146 -11.68 -5.05 -1.97
CA LEU A 146 -11.15 -5.74 -0.79
C LEU A 146 -11.32 -4.98 0.53
N THR A 147 -11.63 -3.69 0.48
CA THR A 147 -11.73 -2.83 1.68
C THR A 147 -13.12 -2.21 1.87
N GLY A 148 -13.96 -2.21 0.82
CA GLY A 148 -15.23 -1.47 0.82
C GLY A 148 -15.07 0.05 0.83
N LEU A 149 -13.85 0.57 0.62
CA LEU A 149 -13.56 2.00 0.55
C LEU A 149 -13.79 2.56 -0.87
N ASP A 150 -13.95 3.88 -0.95
CA ASP A 150 -14.06 4.63 -2.21
C ASP A 150 -13.07 5.80 -2.18
N PHE A 151 -12.02 5.72 -3.00
CA PHE A 151 -10.92 6.70 -3.03
C PHE A 151 -11.18 7.82 -4.04
N TYR A 152 -10.40 8.91 -3.93
CA TYR A 152 -10.45 10.08 -4.84
C TYR A 152 -11.82 10.77 -4.97
N ARG A 153 -12.66 10.73 -3.93
CA ARG A 153 -14.00 11.34 -3.94
C ARG A 153 -14.01 12.87 -4.01
N LYS A 154 -12.98 13.52 -3.49
CA LYS A 154 -12.82 14.99 -3.48
C LYS A 154 -11.67 15.37 -4.38
N THR A 155 -11.98 15.67 -5.63
CA THR A 155 -11.02 16.03 -6.68
C THR A 155 -11.67 17.02 -7.65
N SER A 156 -10.86 17.86 -8.28
CA SER A 156 -11.28 18.78 -9.33
C SER A 156 -11.44 18.10 -10.71
N ARG A 157 -11.09 16.81 -10.80
CA ARG A 157 -11.10 16.01 -12.03
C ARG A 157 -12.48 15.49 -12.39
N ALA A 158 -12.70 15.23 -13.68
CA ALA A 158 -13.91 14.60 -14.14
C ALA A 158 -13.98 13.14 -13.66
N TYR A 159 -15.18 12.67 -13.32
CA TYR A 159 -15.37 11.31 -12.79
C TYR A 159 -14.80 10.19 -13.71
N PRO A 160 -14.94 10.25 -15.05
CA PRO A 160 -14.32 9.25 -15.93
C PRO A 160 -12.78 9.19 -15.84
N GLU A 161 -12.12 10.33 -15.61
CA GLU A 161 -10.66 10.37 -15.42
C GLU A 161 -10.26 9.63 -14.14
N ILE A 162 -11.06 9.79 -13.07
CA ILE A 162 -10.86 9.08 -11.81
C ILE A 162 -11.12 7.58 -11.97
N LEU A 163 -12.14 7.18 -12.74
CA LEU A 163 -12.34 5.77 -13.05
C LEU A 163 -11.15 5.19 -13.81
N SER A 164 -10.63 5.91 -14.82
CA SER A 164 -9.44 5.50 -15.55
C SER A 164 -8.23 5.36 -14.64
N LEU A 165 -8.02 6.30 -13.71
CA LEU A 165 -6.97 6.23 -12.69
C LEU A 165 -7.15 4.99 -11.81
N LYS A 166 -8.38 4.72 -11.37
CA LYS A 166 -8.67 3.60 -10.47
C LYS A 166 -8.49 2.22 -11.12
N THR A 167 -8.72 2.13 -12.43
CA THR A 167 -8.57 0.88 -13.20
C THR A 167 -7.18 0.68 -13.80
N PHE A 168 -6.32 1.70 -13.74
CA PHE A 168 -4.95 1.61 -14.21
C PHE A 168 -4.16 0.60 -13.36
N LEU A 169 -3.36 -0.24 -14.03
CA LEU A 169 -2.43 -1.17 -13.40
C LEU A 169 -1.02 -0.77 -13.82
N GLN A 170 -0.19 -0.40 -12.84
CA GLN A 170 1.23 -0.16 -13.10
C GLN A 170 1.91 -1.52 -13.32
N THR A 171 2.26 -1.81 -14.57
CA THR A 171 3.11 -2.93 -14.91
C THR A 171 4.57 -2.45 -14.95
N PHE A 172 5.48 -3.23 -14.37
CA PHE A 172 6.92 -2.94 -14.36
C PHE A 172 7.66 -3.72 -15.46
N GLU A 173 6.93 -4.16 -16.49
CA GLU A 173 7.45 -5.00 -17.58
C GLU A 173 8.57 -4.33 -18.38
N SER A 174 8.62 -3.00 -18.42
CA SER A 174 9.68 -2.24 -19.10
C SER A 174 10.99 -2.13 -18.31
N GLU A 175 11.03 -2.60 -17.06
CA GLU A 175 12.20 -2.58 -16.18
C GLU A 175 12.87 -3.95 -16.03
N ILE A 176 12.36 -4.97 -16.74
CA ILE A 176 12.85 -6.36 -16.75
C ILE A 176 13.82 -6.57 -17.91
#